data_AF-A0A2U1AVT3-F1
#
_entry.id   AF-A0A2U1AVT3-F1
#
_cell.length_a   1.000
_cell.length_b   1.000
_cell.length_c   1.000
_cell.angle_alpha   90.00
_cell.angle_beta   90.00
_cell.angle_gamma   90.00
#
_symmetry.space_group_name_H-M   'P 1'
#
loop_
_entity.id
_entity.type
_entity.pdbx_description
1 polymer ?
#
loop_
_entity_poly.entity_id
_entity_poly.type
_entity_poly.pdbx_seq_one_letter_code
_entity_poly.pdbx_strand_id
1 'polypeptide(L)'
;MTDTISDIFIKGIVRSLKRGRQVRRRLPDGGLLHIDRPLPFLVLYRHPAGQPDHATADFVKAEAAYIIAREEQTPELRQLIGEIAKAMADEFGAFMVLELFAAPDTRPSDSPTFRVLGPEEALPATIRTLKTELASIKISNLPVTVDTAPNQALLEGPNSLMSEEELKQHSTLMLGLELKPIYRQAGTGQVYPLLQRTLRSHVSSAIKKAVFDFVRVQTTHKPQHFQALGRQAVVPAVWRIDKQLTSISDQFRFLLLVTPINAEEAWEEFRRKKFKQVPNFHYRLMPVDADMLKRKLYNIPIEKVEDPTLAFLFRDKRHELDKTLSMLANRNTPHFLYSSLQLFGGVDEQLLKVAEGILAAIPEPVRAENVPLIPVDEFAALAEREIAYLKSQYPALESGVDIRKDIVGLIVSKGRLNIGTDAKIPRHRAEALIQHEVGTHILTYFNGKAQPLQQLYVGAPGYEELQEGLAVLSEYLVGGLDQDRLRILAARVVAVHHLTKGCSFTENFLRLKEEYRFSDETAFNVTMRVHRGGGLTKDAVYLRGLVHLLNYLKEGHELEPLLIGKIRQEYIPIVQELIYRQVLRPVPIRPRYLTDPAVKPKLEKLKTGISVFNLLQS
;
A
#
# COMPACT_ATOMS: atom_id res chain seq x y z
N MET A 1 -14.13 7.81 -37.24
CA MET A 1 -12.70 8.00 -36.90
C MET A 1 -12.41 9.46 -37.22
N THR A 2 -11.70 10.19 -36.35
CA THR A 2 -11.32 11.57 -36.66
C THR A 2 -10.11 11.50 -37.56
N ASP A 3 -10.34 11.66 -38.86
CA ASP A 3 -9.28 11.58 -39.86
C ASP A 3 -8.42 12.87 -39.89
N THR A 4 -8.91 13.97 -39.30
CA THR A 4 -8.17 15.24 -39.19
C THR A 4 -8.49 16.00 -37.88
N ILE A 5 -7.53 16.79 -37.38
CA ILE A 5 -7.71 17.72 -36.25
C ILE A 5 -8.29 19.03 -36.81
N SER A 6 -9.62 19.16 -36.84
CA SER A 6 -10.30 20.34 -37.38
C SER A 6 -10.60 21.41 -36.32
N ASP A 7 -10.89 22.63 -36.76
CA ASP A 7 -11.34 23.73 -35.87
C ASP A 7 -12.52 23.36 -34.98
N ILE A 8 -13.49 22.60 -35.51
CA ILE A 8 -14.67 22.16 -34.77
C ILE A 8 -14.24 21.21 -33.63
N PHE A 9 -13.28 20.32 -33.92
CA PHE A 9 -12.72 19.40 -32.94
C PHE A 9 -11.98 20.14 -31.83
N ILE A 10 -11.14 21.12 -32.18
CA ILE A 10 -10.40 21.98 -31.22
C ILE A 10 -11.38 22.77 -30.35
N LYS A 11 -12.36 23.45 -30.94
CA LYS A 11 -13.39 24.21 -30.20
C LYS A 11 -14.19 23.32 -29.24
N GLY A 12 -14.45 22.06 -29.61
CA GLY A 12 -15.11 21.08 -28.75
C GLY A 12 -14.26 20.70 -27.52
N ILE A 13 -12.94 20.58 -27.69
CA ILE A 13 -12.00 20.32 -26.60
C ILE A 13 -11.94 21.51 -25.64
N VAL A 14 -11.69 22.71 -26.16
CA VAL A 14 -11.59 23.94 -25.35
C VAL A 14 -12.88 24.17 -24.57
N ARG A 15 -14.05 23.99 -25.19
CA ARG A 15 -15.35 24.10 -24.51
C ARG A 15 -15.51 23.08 -23.37
N SER A 16 -14.97 21.87 -23.54
CA SER A 16 -15.03 20.84 -22.49
C SER A 16 -14.16 21.22 -21.31
N LEU A 17 -12.94 21.70 -21.57
CA LEU A 17 -12.01 22.17 -20.53
C LEU A 17 -12.58 23.36 -19.77
N LYS A 18 -13.09 24.39 -20.46
CA LYS A 18 -13.75 25.56 -19.82
C LYS A 18 -14.98 25.20 -18.96
N ARG A 19 -15.54 23.99 -19.13
CA ARG A 19 -16.64 23.46 -18.32
C ARG A 19 -16.18 22.54 -17.18
N GLY A 20 -14.88 22.45 -16.91
CA GLY A 20 -14.33 21.57 -15.89
C GLY A 20 -14.36 20.09 -16.26
N ARG A 21 -14.56 19.73 -17.53
CA ARG A 21 -14.77 18.32 -17.94
C ARG A 21 -13.48 17.67 -18.44
N GLN A 22 -13.37 16.38 -18.16
CA GLN A 22 -12.35 15.52 -18.75
C GLN A 22 -12.41 15.53 -20.28
N VAL A 23 -11.24 15.54 -20.91
CA VAL A 23 -11.06 15.36 -22.35
C VAL A 23 -10.29 14.06 -22.59
N ARG A 24 -10.88 13.14 -23.36
CA ARG A 24 -10.19 12.00 -23.94
C ARG A 24 -10.61 11.88 -25.40
N ARG A 25 -9.69 12.06 -26.33
CA ARG A 25 -9.96 12.09 -27.78
C ARG A 25 -8.88 11.35 -28.54
N ARG A 26 -9.29 10.51 -29.49
CA ARG A 26 -8.36 9.92 -30.47
C ARG A 26 -7.96 10.99 -31.48
N LEU A 27 -6.67 11.07 -31.76
CA LEU A 27 -6.10 11.87 -32.83
C LEU A 27 -5.83 10.95 -34.04
N PRO A 28 -5.57 11.51 -35.23
CA PRO A 28 -5.25 10.71 -36.40
C PRO A 28 -4.03 9.79 -36.17
N ASP A 29 -3.95 8.71 -36.95
CA ASP A 29 -2.84 7.72 -36.91
C ASP A 29 -2.55 7.08 -35.54
N GLY A 30 -3.60 6.95 -34.72
CA GLY A 30 -3.51 6.29 -33.41
C GLY A 30 -3.06 7.21 -32.27
N GLY A 31 -2.95 8.52 -32.51
CA GLY A 31 -2.66 9.49 -31.47
C GLY A 31 -3.78 9.62 -30.42
N LEU A 32 -3.47 10.24 -29.30
CA LEU A 32 -4.36 10.37 -28.15
C LEU A 32 -4.12 11.68 -27.41
N LEU A 33 -5.17 12.46 -27.24
CA LEU A 33 -5.23 13.55 -26.27
C LEU A 33 -5.97 13.08 -25.01
N HIS A 34 -5.34 13.24 -23.86
CA HIS A 34 -5.96 13.01 -22.56
C HIS A 34 -5.66 14.17 -21.61
N ILE A 35 -6.71 14.85 -21.15
CA ILE A 35 -6.64 15.86 -20.09
C ILE A 35 -7.69 15.46 -19.06
N ASP A 36 -7.23 15.05 -17.88
CA ASP A 36 -8.08 14.46 -16.85
C ASP A 36 -9.13 15.46 -16.32
N ARG A 37 -8.68 16.71 -16.16
CA ARG A 37 -9.44 17.90 -15.76
C ARG A 37 -8.65 19.14 -16.21
N PRO A 38 -9.21 20.36 -16.17
CA PRO A 38 -8.42 21.57 -16.41
C PRO A 38 -7.19 21.59 -15.50
N LEU A 39 -6.02 21.69 -16.13
CA LEU A 39 -4.72 21.63 -15.49
C LEU A 39 -3.82 22.66 -16.15
N PRO A 40 -2.92 23.30 -15.40
CA PRO A 40 -2.02 24.34 -15.90
C PRO A 40 -0.81 23.77 -16.67
N PHE A 41 -0.87 22.51 -17.12
CA PHE A 41 0.22 21.89 -17.87
C PHE A 41 -0.25 20.84 -18.87
N LEU A 42 0.59 20.51 -19.85
CA LEU A 42 0.42 19.44 -20.81
C LEU A 42 1.76 18.78 -21.15
N VAL A 43 1.82 17.45 -21.09
CA VAL A 43 3.01 16.68 -21.49
C VAL A 43 2.82 16.11 -22.90
N LEU A 44 3.71 16.45 -23.81
CA LEU A 44 3.66 16.02 -25.21
C LEU A 44 4.68 14.92 -25.48
N TYR A 45 4.28 13.93 -26.28
CA TYR A 45 5.19 13.02 -26.96
C TYR A 45 4.81 12.92 -28.44
N ARG A 46 5.80 13.08 -29.32
CA ARG A 46 5.66 12.85 -30.76
C ARG A 46 6.42 11.60 -31.15
N HIS A 47 5.74 10.65 -31.79
CA HIS A 47 6.41 9.53 -32.44
C HIS A 47 7.33 10.08 -33.55
N PRO A 48 8.62 9.68 -33.58
CA PRO A 48 9.52 10.05 -34.67
C PRO A 48 8.97 9.58 -36.02
N ALA A 49 9.34 10.30 -37.07
CA ALA A 49 8.92 9.94 -38.42
C ALA A 49 9.33 8.50 -38.79
N GLY A 50 8.44 7.78 -39.46
CA GLY A 50 8.67 6.41 -39.92
C GLY A 50 8.38 5.31 -38.89
N GLN A 51 9.05 5.30 -37.72
CA GLN A 51 8.90 4.21 -36.73
C GLN A 51 8.32 4.70 -35.37
N PRO A 52 7.10 4.29 -35.03
CA PRO A 52 6.49 4.62 -33.74
C PRO A 52 7.26 4.03 -32.55
N ASP A 53 7.82 4.89 -31.70
CA ASP A 53 8.41 4.50 -30.43
C ASP A 53 7.36 4.47 -29.29
N HIS A 54 6.65 3.36 -29.20
CA HIS A 54 5.64 3.13 -28.16
C HIS A 54 6.23 3.03 -26.74
N ALA A 55 7.50 2.62 -26.62
CA ALA A 55 8.15 2.45 -25.32
C ALA A 55 8.36 3.80 -24.62
N THR A 56 8.75 4.84 -25.37
CA THR A 56 8.85 6.20 -24.84
C THR A 56 7.49 6.84 -24.64
N ALA A 57 6.54 6.61 -25.56
CA ALA A 57 5.17 7.11 -25.43
C ALA A 57 4.49 6.66 -24.12
N ASP A 58 4.86 5.50 -23.57
CA ASP A 58 4.32 5.04 -22.29
C ASP A 58 4.71 5.92 -21.08
N PHE A 59 5.79 6.72 -21.17
CA PHE A 59 6.17 7.64 -20.10
C PHE A 59 5.14 8.73 -19.88
N VAL A 60 4.61 9.32 -20.97
CA VAL A 60 3.63 10.42 -20.86
C VAL A 60 2.24 9.94 -20.43
N LYS A 61 1.91 8.66 -20.65
CA LYS A 61 0.62 8.08 -20.21
C LYS A 61 0.45 8.06 -18.68
N ALA A 62 1.53 8.20 -17.92
CA ALA A 62 1.48 8.32 -16.47
C ALA A 62 0.91 9.67 -15.99
N GLU A 63 0.89 10.69 -16.86
CA GLU A 63 0.52 12.05 -16.52
C GLU A 63 -0.99 12.30 -16.61
N ALA A 64 -1.46 13.33 -15.90
CA ALA A 64 -2.87 13.71 -15.89
C ALA A 64 -3.31 14.54 -17.10
N ALA A 65 -2.36 15.19 -17.77
CA ALA A 65 -2.58 15.92 -19.01
C ALA A 65 -1.46 15.58 -19.98
N TYR A 66 -1.78 14.80 -21.02
CA TYR A 66 -0.81 14.43 -22.05
C TYR A 66 -1.41 14.34 -23.45
N ILE A 67 -0.54 14.44 -24.43
CA ILE A 67 -0.85 14.22 -25.84
C ILE A 67 0.24 13.32 -26.46
N ILE A 68 -0.22 12.30 -27.19
CA ILE A 68 0.62 11.43 -28.03
C ILE A 68 0.18 11.64 -29.46
N ALA A 69 1.11 12.01 -30.33
CA ALA A 69 0.83 12.26 -31.74
C ALA A 69 2.04 11.84 -32.59
N ARG A 70 1.98 12.05 -33.90
CA ARG A 70 3.12 11.85 -34.80
C ARG A 70 3.81 13.18 -35.10
N GLU A 71 5.11 13.15 -35.36
CA GLU A 71 5.87 14.35 -35.73
C GLU A 71 5.33 15.00 -37.01
N GLU A 72 4.86 14.21 -37.97
CA GLU A 72 4.29 14.69 -39.23
C GLU A 72 3.01 15.54 -39.03
N GLN A 73 2.37 15.45 -37.86
CA GLN A 73 1.15 16.19 -37.51
C GLN A 73 1.45 17.51 -36.79
N THR A 74 2.70 17.97 -36.78
CA THR A 74 3.12 19.19 -36.08
C THR A 74 2.29 20.44 -36.46
N PRO A 75 1.92 20.69 -37.74
CA PRO A 75 1.09 21.84 -38.10
C PRO A 75 -0.27 21.85 -37.39
N GLU A 76 -0.95 20.70 -37.35
CA GLU A 76 -2.25 20.57 -36.68
C GLU A 76 -2.12 20.64 -35.16
N LEU A 77 -1.02 20.10 -34.62
CA LEU A 77 -0.72 20.15 -33.18
C LEU A 77 -0.45 21.57 -32.70
N ARG A 78 0.21 22.41 -33.51
CA ARG A 78 0.44 23.83 -33.18
C ARG A 78 -0.87 24.53 -32.86
N GLN A 79 -1.88 24.37 -33.72
CA GLN A 79 -3.18 24.99 -33.51
C GLN A 79 -3.91 24.42 -32.28
N LEU A 80 -3.93 23.09 -32.14
CA LEU A 80 -4.59 22.42 -31.02
C LEU A 80 -3.97 22.80 -29.67
N ILE A 81 -2.64 22.74 -29.56
CA ILE A 81 -1.91 23.03 -28.33
C ILE A 81 -2.00 24.53 -28.02
N GLY A 82 -1.90 25.42 -29.01
CA GLY A 82 -2.06 26.86 -28.82
C GLY A 82 -3.41 27.24 -28.22
N GLU A 83 -4.51 26.69 -28.74
CA GLU A 83 -5.86 26.95 -28.22
C GLU A 83 -6.09 26.35 -26.82
N ILE A 84 -5.51 25.18 -26.52
CA ILE A 84 -5.52 24.62 -25.16
C ILE A 84 -4.71 25.51 -24.22
N ALA A 85 -3.49 25.87 -24.61
CA ALA A 85 -2.58 26.67 -23.81
C ALA A 85 -3.19 28.02 -23.45
N LYS A 86 -3.75 28.71 -24.43
CA LYS A 86 -4.50 29.96 -24.22
C LYS A 86 -5.66 29.77 -23.25
N ALA A 87 -6.52 28.76 -23.47
CA ALA A 87 -7.68 28.54 -22.62
C ALA A 87 -7.31 28.21 -21.17
N MET A 88 -6.22 27.48 -20.94
CA MET A 88 -5.74 27.11 -19.61
C MET A 88 -4.92 28.24 -18.96
N ALA A 89 -4.17 29.02 -19.73
CA ALA A 89 -3.51 30.23 -19.24
C ALA A 89 -4.55 31.27 -18.81
N ASP A 90 -5.65 31.45 -19.54
CA ASP A 90 -6.77 32.32 -19.13
C ASP A 90 -7.36 31.88 -17.78
N GLU A 91 -7.41 30.57 -17.50
CA GLU A 91 -7.99 30.01 -16.27
C GLU A 91 -7.02 30.06 -15.08
N PHE A 92 -5.74 29.74 -15.31
CA PHE A 92 -4.74 29.57 -14.26
C PHE A 92 -3.71 30.71 -14.16
N GLY A 93 -3.72 31.66 -15.09
CA GLY A 93 -2.75 32.75 -15.22
C GLY A 93 -1.50 32.40 -16.03
N ALA A 94 -1.10 31.12 -16.05
CA ALA A 94 0.01 30.64 -16.88
C ALA A 94 -0.19 29.15 -17.24
N PHE A 95 0.48 28.70 -18.29
CA PHE A 95 0.44 27.32 -18.76
C PHE A 95 1.83 26.77 -19.07
N MET A 96 2.05 25.47 -18.86
CA MET A 96 3.32 24.82 -19.18
C MET A 96 3.15 23.64 -20.13
N VAL A 97 3.89 23.65 -21.24
CA VAL A 97 4.04 22.50 -22.13
C VAL A 97 5.41 21.87 -21.88
N LEU A 98 5.43 20.56 -21.64
CA LEU A 98 6.66 19.77 -21.53
C LEU A 98 6.70 18.74 -22.64
N GLU A 99 7.64 18.86 -23.57
CA GLU A 99 7.85 17.85 -24.61
C GLU A 99 8.85 16.79 -24.14
N LEU A 100 8.43 15.53 -24.12
CA LEU A 100 9.24 14.38 -23.77
C LEU A 100 9.67 13.66 -25.06
N PHE A 101 10.95 13.30 -25.17
CA PHE A 101 11.46 12.55 -26.32
C PHE A 101 12.67 11.69 -25.95
N ALA A 102 12.94 10.68 -26.77
CA ALA A 102 14.11 9.82 -26.60
C ALA A 102 15.31 10.37 -27.39
N ALA A 103 16.50 10.34 -26.79
CA ALA A 103 17.73 10.56 -27.53
C ALA A 103 17.95 9.43 -28.55
N PRO A 104 18.69 9.67 -29.65
CA PRO A 104 19.06 8.63 -30.60
C PRO A 104 19.83 7.49 -29.92
N ASP A 105 19.55 6.24 -30.34
CA ASP A 105 20.23 5.04 -29.82
C ASP A 105 21.74 5.04 -30.13
N THR A 106 22.19 5.86 -31.09
CA THR A 106 23.59 5.97 -31.54
C THR A 106 24.46 6.89 -30.67
N ARG A 107 23.92 7.47 -29.60
CA ARG A 107 24.69 8.41 -28.77
C ARG A 107 25.87 7.77 -28.06
N PRO A 108 26.96 8.53 -27.85
CA PRO A 108 28.08 8.13 -27.01
C PRO A 108 27.66 7.63 -25.62
N SER A 109 28.42 6.67 -25.09
CA SER A 109 28.12 6.04 -23.79
C SER A 109 28.15 7.02 -22.60
N ASP A 110 28.95 8.09 -22.69
CA ASP A 110 29.11 9.17 -21.72
C ASP A 110 28.01 10.25 -21.77
N SER A 111 27.13 10.20 -22.77
CA SER A 111 26.00 11.12 -22.88
C SER A 111 25.08 11.05 -21.64
N PRO A 112 24.52 12.21 -21.22
CA PRO A 112 23.72 12.28 -20.00
C PRO A 112 22.49 11.38 -20.09
N THR A 113 22.07 10.84 -18.94
CA THR A 113 20.86 10.00 -18.87
C THR A 113 19.61 10.82 -19.18
N PHE A 114 19.58 12.06 -18.69
CA PHE A 114 18.52 13.02 -18.93
C PHE A 114 19.12 14.36 -19.37
N ARG A 115 18.45 15.04 -20.30
CA ARG A 115 18.73 16.45 -20.60
C ARG A 115 17.46 17.26 -20.50
N VAL A 116 17.49 18.30 -19.68
CA VAL A 116 16.36 19.22 -19.46
C VAL A 116 16.58 20.45 -20.32
N LEU A 117 15.64 20.74 -21.21
CA LEU A 117 15.64 21.92 -22.06
C LEU A 117 14.68 22.97 -21.50
N GLY A 118 15.15 24.19 -21.26
CA GLY A 118 14.29 25.25 -20.72
C GLY A 118 14.97 26.61 -20.62
N PRO A 119 14.21 27.69 -20.40
CA PRO A 119 14.76 29.02 -20.19
C PRO A 119 15.22 29.16 -18.72
N GLU A 120 16.46 28.74 -18.43
CA GLU A 120 17.00 28.68 -17.06
C GLU A 120 17.04 30.03 -16.35
N GLU A 121 17.22 31.12 -17.11
CA GLU A 121 17.17 32.48 -16.56
C GLU A 121 15.74 32.90 -16.14
N ALA A 122 14.72 32.49 -16.89
CA ALA A 122 13.33 32.86 -16.62
C ALA A 122 12.70 32.01 -15.50
N LEU A 123 13.07 30.72 -15.39
CA LEU A 123 12.49 29.77 -14.44
C LEU A 123 13.55 28.86 -13.78
N PRO A 124 14.50 29.44 -13.03
CA PRO A 124 15.58 28.66 -12.42
C PRO A 124 15.07 27.65 -11.39
N ALA A 125 13.95 27.94 -10.71
CA ALA A 125 13.39 27.03 -9.71
C ALA A 125 12.83 25.74 -10.32
N THR A 126 11.99 25.83 -11.35
CA THR A 126 11.35 24.68 -11.98
C THR A 126 12.37 23.75 -12.65
N ILE A 127 13.34 24.33 -13.38
CA ILE A 127 14.41 23.54 -14.03
C ILE A 127 15.30 22.88 -12.98
N ARG A 128 15.68 23.62 -11.93
CA ARG A 128 16.47 23.06 -10.82
C ARG A 128 15.76 21.90 -10.15
N THR A 129 14.47 22.03 -9.85
CA THR A 129 13.68 20.94 -9.25
C THR A 129 13.64 19.72 -10.16
N LEU A 130 13.34 19.89 -11.46
CA LEU A 130 13.35 18.77 -12.41
C LEU A 130 14.73 18.11 -12.48
N LYS A 131 15.81 18.89 -12.54
CA LYS A 131 17.19 18.41 -12.55
C LYS A 131 17.53 17.61 -11.29
N THR A 132 17.25 18.17 -10.11
CA THR A 132 17.53 17.54 -8.82
C THR A 132 16.76 16.23 -8.66
N GLU A 133 15.47 16.22 -9.00
CA GLU A 133 14.63 15.04 -8.89
C GLU A 133 15.06 13.94 -9.86
N LEU A 134 15.39 14.27 -11.11
CA LEU A 134 15.92 13.32 -12.09
C LEU A 134 17.30 12.77 -11.66
N ALA A 135 18.18 13.60 -11.09
CA ALA A 135 19.48 13.18 -10.61
C ALA A 135 19.39 12.26 -9.37
N SER A 136 18.30 12.36 -8.61
CA SER A 136 18.05 11.49 -7.45
C SER A 136 17.60 10.07 -7.82
N ILE A 137 17.26 9.82 -9.09
CA ILE A 137 16.78 8.52 -9.56
C ILE A 137 17.89 7.49 -9.39
N LYS A 138 17.58 6.42 -8.66
CA LYS A 138 18.48 5.28 -8.48
C LYS A 138 18.06 4.15 -9.40
N ILE A 139 18.90 3.85 -10.37
CA ILE A 139 18.76 2.70 -11.27
C ILE A 139 19.89 1.74 -10.93
N SER A 140 19.58 0.48 -10.65
CA SER A 140 20.55 -0.53 -10.21
C SER A 140 21.83 -0.51 -11.05
N ASN A 141 22.95 -0.13 -10.41
CA ASN A 141 24.31 -0.08 -10.97
C ASN A 141 24.52 0.87 -12.17
N LEU A 142 23.58 1.78 -12.46
CA LEU A 142 23.73 2.77 -13.53
C LEU A 142 23.81 4.19 -12.93
N PRO A 143 24.90 4.94 -13.19
CA PRO A 143 24.98 6.34 -12.77
C PRO A 143 23.95 7.14 -13.58
N VAL A 144 23.06 7.83 -12.88
CA VAL A 144 22.12 8.77 -13.50
C VAL A 144 22.78 10.15 -13.55
N THR A 145 22.91 10.67 -14.75
CA THR A 145 23.48 12.00 -15.02
C THR A 145 22.43 12.90 -15.68
N VAL A 146 22.39 14.16 -15.27
CA VAL A 146 21.42 15.14 -15.76
C VAL A 146 22.12 16.41 -16.20
N ASP A 147 21.84 16.81 -17.44
CA ASP A 147 22.35 18.02 -18.08
C ASP A 147 21.23 19.04 -18.32
N THR A 148 21.56 20.32 -18.42
CA THR A 148 20.62 21.41 -18.73
C THR A 148 21.07 22.16 -19.98
N ALA A 149 20.13 22.53 -20.84
CA ALA A 149 20.41 23.32 -22.03
C ALA A 149 19.25 24.28 -22.37
N PRO A 150 19.50 25.33 -23.18
CA PRO A 150 18.42 26.21 -23.64
C PRO A 150 17.35 25.46 -24.43
N ASN A 151 16.11 25.94 -24.37
CA ASN A 151 14.98 25.38 -25.13
C ASN A 151 14.89 25.87 -26.58
N GLN A 152 15.89 26.60 -27.09
CA GLN A 152 15.88 27.19 -28.43
C GLN A 152 15.56 26.16 -29.54
N ALA A 153 16.09 24.94 -29.42
CA ALA A 153 15.80 23.84 -30.35
C ALA A 153 14.32 23.40 -30.40
N LEU A 154 13.51 23.76 -29.40
CA LEU A 154 12.05 23.50 -29.38
C LEU A 154 11.25 24.66 -29.99
N LEU A 155 11.83 25.85 -30.02
CA LEU A 155 11.17 27.09 -30.45
C LEU A 155 11.44 27.41 -31.92
N GLU A 156 12.51 26.86 -32.48
CA GLU A 156 12.97 27.11 -33.84
C GLU A 156 12.79 25.90 -34.76
N GLY A 157 12.70 26.15 -36.06
CA GLY A 157 12.65 25.12 -37.10
C GLY A 157 11.24 24.62 -37.45
N PRO A 158 11.14 23.70 -38.44
CA PRO A 158 9.86 23.25 -39.00
C PRO A 158 8.99 22.49 -37.98
N ASN A 159 9.63 21.89 -36.97
CA ASN A 159 8.97 21.09 -35.94
C ASN A 159 8.63 21.89 -34.68
N SER A 160 8.83 23.21 -34.67
CA SER A 160 8.47 24.09 -33.54
C SER A 160 6.94 24.16 -33.36
N LEU A 161 6.48 24.08 -32.11
CA LEU A 161 5.06 24.18 -31.79
C LEU A 161 4.60 25.60 -31.54
N MET A 162 5.44 26.42 -30.91
CA MET A 162 5.15 27.81 -30.60
C MET A 162 6.46 28.60 -30.64
N SER A 163 6.41 29.79 -31.24
CA SER A 163 7.53 30.75 -31.20
C SER A 163 7.68 31.38 -29.82
N GLU A 164 8.81 32.02 -29.55
CA GLU A 164 9.01 32.75 -28.29
C GLU A 164 7.99 33.89 -28.10
N GLU A 165 7.55 34.52 -29.19
CA GLU A 165 6.52 35.57 -29.17
C GLU A 165 5.16 35.00 -28.78
N GLU A 166 4.77 33.86 -29.36
CA GLU A 166 3.49 33.17 -29.05
C GLU A 166 3.46 32.69 -27.59
N LEU A 167 4.59 32.18 -27.08
CA LEU A 167 4.72 31.79 -25.69
C LEU A 167 4.49 32.96 -24.73
N LYS A 168 5.10 34.13 -25.01
CA LYS A 168 4.88 35.36 -24.23
C LYS A 168 3.43 35.83 -24.31
N GLN A 169 2.85 35.83 -25.51
CA GLN A 169 1.47 36.25 -25.74
C GLN A 169 0.45 35.39 -24.98
N HIS A 170 0.70 34.09 -24.87
CA HIS A 170 -0.20 33.14 -24.21
C HIS A 170 0.19 32.81 -22.76
N SER A 171 1.12 33.57 -22.15
CA SER A 171 1.65 33.28 -20.81
C SER A 171 2.03 31.80 -20.63
N THR A 172 2.63 31.23 -21.68
CA THR A 172 2.92 29.81 -21.79
C THR A 172 4.43 29.56 -21.73
N LEU A 173 4.82 28.48 -21.07
CA LEU A 173 6.18 27.99 -20.99
C LEU A 173 6.35 26.72 -21.83
N MET A 174 7.47 26.62 -22.54
CA MET A 174 7.85 25.39 -23.25
C MET A 174 9.15 24.82 -22.65
N LEU A 175 9.08 23.58 -22.17
CA LEU A 175 10.20 22.79 -21.66
C LEU A 175 10.38 21.53 -22.51
N GLY A 176 11.59 20.99 -22.51
CA GLY A 176 11.91 19.67 -23.08
C GLY A 176 12.52 18.75 -22.05
N LEU A 177 12.21 17.46 -22.14
CA LEU A 177 12.86 16.40 -21.41
C LEU A 177 13.31 15.32 -22.39
N GLU A 178 14.61 15.26 -22.61
CA GLU A 178 15.24 14.22 -23.40
C GLU A 178 15.68 13.07 -22.49
N LEU A 179 15.34 11.83 -22.88
CA LEU A 179 15.72 10.61 -22.16
C LEU A 179 16.67 9.76 -23.00
N LYS A 180 17.78 9.35 -22.41
CA LYS A 180 18.59 8.27 -22.98
C LYS A 180 17.78 6.96 -22.94
N PRO A 181 17.65 6.22 -24.06
CA PRO A 181 16.74 5.08 -24.16
C PRO A 181 17.27 3.79 -23.49
N ILE A 182 17.79 3.89 -22.26
CA ILE A 182 18.39 2.77 -21.50
C ILE A 182 17.38 1.66 -21.14
N TYR A 183 16.08 1.91 -21.29
CA TYR A 183 15.00 0.95 -21.05
C TYR A 183 14.71 0.04 -22.26
N ARG A 184 15.45 0.19 -23.36
CA ARG A 184 15.41 -0.73 -24.51
C ARG A 184 16.82 -1.06 -24.98
N GLN A 185 16.96 -2.19 -25.64
CA GLN A 185 18.21 -2.58 -26.29
C GLN A 185 18.41 -1.79 -27.59
N ALA A 186 19.58 -1.17 -27.75
CA ALA A 186 19.95 -0.46 -28.97
C ALA A 186 19.95 -1.42 -30.18
N GLY A 187 19.43 -0.96 -31.32
CA GLY A 187 19.38 -1.72 -32.57
C GLY A 187 18.18 -2.68 -32.66
N THR A 188 17.90 -3.50 -31.64
CA THR A 188 16.74 -4.41 -31.65
C THR A 188 15.44 -3.75 -31.21
N GLY A 189 15.52 -2.67 -30.40
CA GLY A 189 14.37 -2.02 -29.79
C GLY A 189 13.68 -2.84 -28.71
N GLN A 190 14.24 -3.99 -28.30
CA GLN A 190 13.64 -4.85 -27.28
C GLN A 190 13.58 -4.12 -25.94
N VAL A 191 12.37 -3.96 -25.40
CA VAL A 191 12.13 -3.24 -24.14
C VAL A 191 12.46 -4.11 -22.94
N TYR A 192 13.09 -3.53 -21.92
CA TYR A 192 13.29 -4.09 -20.58
C TYR A 192 12.13 -3.67 -19.66
N PRO A 193 11.08 -4.48 -19.47
CA PRO A 193 9.81 -3.99 -18.91
C PRO A 193 9.91 -3.54 -17.45
N LEU A 194 10.77 -4.21 -16.66
CA LEU A 194 11.01 -3.84 -15.27
C LEU A 194 11.70 -2.48 -15.16
N LEU A 195 12.74 -2.25 -15.98
CA LEU A 195 13.48 -1.00 -16.00
C LEU A 195 12.60 0.14 -16.53
N GLN A 196 11.88 -0.06 -17.63
CA GLN A 196 10.94 0.91 -18.18
C GLN A 196 9.89 1.34 -17.14
N ARG A 197 9.31 0.38 -16.41
CA ARG A 197 8.32 0.66 -15.36
C ARG A 197 8.90 1.49 -14.22
N THR A 198 10.09 1.12 -13.73
CA THR A 198 10.77 1.84 -12.66
C THR A 198 11.08 3.28 -13.09
N LEU A 199 11.68 3.44 -14.28
CA LEU A 199 11.98 4.75 -14.86
C LEU A 199 10.72 5.59 -15.05
N ARG A 200 9.65 5.04 -15.61
CA ARG A 200 8.39 5.74 -15.80
C ARG A 200 7.84 6.31 -14.48
N SER A 201 7.86 5.51 -13.41
CA SER A 201 7.38 5.97 -12.10
C SER A 201 8.22 7.14 -11.57
N HIS A 202 9.55 7.06 -11.69
CA HIS A 202 10.45 8.11 -11.22
C HIS A 202 10.37 9.39 -12.06
N VAL A 203 10.36 9.27 -13.40
CA VAL A 203 10.20 10.41 -14.31
C VAL A 203 8.87 11.10 -14.08
N SER A 204 7.77 10.35 -13.92
CA SER A 204 6.46 10.93 -13.60
C SER A 204 6.46 11.70 -12.28
N SER A 205 7.15 11.18 -11.25
CA SER A 205 7.31 11.89 -9.98
C SER A 205 8.11 13.20 -10.14
N ALA A 206 9.20 13.17 -10.91
CA ALA A 206 10.03 14.35 -11.18
C ALA A 206 9.23 15.42 -11.95
N ILE A 207 8.47 15.03 -12.97
CA ILE A 207 7.58 15.92 -13.73
C ILE A 207 6.55 16.55 -12.78
N LYS A 208 5.83 15.76 -11.97
CA LYS A 208 4.83 16.30 -11.03
C LYS A 208 5.40 17.32 -10.04
N LYS A 209 6.61 17.09 -9.52
CA LYS A 209 7.29 18.04 -8.63
C LYS A 209 7.71 19.32 -9.35
N ALA A 210 8.23 19.22 -10.57
CA ALA A 210 8.56 20.39 -11.37
C ALA A 210 7.31 21.22 -11.73
N VAL A 211 6.23 20.54 -12.15
CA VAL A 211 4.92 21.18 -12.39
C VAL A 211 4.42 21.85 -11.12
N PHE A 212 4.53 21.22 -9.96
CA PHE A 212 4.10 21.81 -8.68
C PHE A 212 4.81 23.14 -8.37
N ASP A 213 6.12 23.19 -8.59
CA ASP A 213 6.87 24.43 -8.42
C ASP A 213 6.47 25.50 -9.44
N PHE A 214 6.26 25.11 -10.70
CA PHE A 214 5.71 26.02 -11.71
C PHE A 214 4.35 26.59 -11.27
N VAL A 215 3.43 25.72 -10.86
CA VAL A 215 2.06 26.10 -10.47
C VAL A 215 2.09 27.06 -9.27
N ARG A 216 2.90 26.77 -8.25
CA ARG A 216 2.97 27.62 -7.05
C ARG A 216 3.55 29.01 -7.31
N VAL A 217 4.47 29.13 -8.27
CA VAL A 217 5.19 30.38 -8.54
C VAL A 217 4.49 31.20 -9.62
N GLN A 218 3.95 30.55 -10.66
CA GLN A 218 3.51 31.21 -11.90
C GLN A 218 2.00 31.18 -12.12
N THR A 219 1.22 30.47 -11.29
CA THR A 219 -0.23 30.35 -11.49
C THR A 219 -1.01 30.85 -10.28
N THR A 220 -2.31 31.11 -10.48
CA THR A 220 -3.25 31.46 -9.41
C THR A 220 -3.67 30.24 -8.56
N HIS A 221 -3.40 29.02 -9.05
CA HIS A 221 -3.75 27.79 -8.37
C HIS A 221 -2.71 27.41 -7.31
N LYS A 222 -3.18 26.98 -6.14
CA LYS A 222 -2.33 26.57 -5.02
C LYS A 222 -2.66 25.14 -4.59
N PRO A 223 -2.15 24.12 -5.31
CA PRO A 223 -2.32 22.74 -4.88
C PRO A 223 -1.65 22.53 -3.52
N GLN A 224 -2.27 21.74 -2.65
CA GLN A 224 -1.71 21.45 -1.32
C GLN A 224 -0.41 20.63 -1.41
N HIS A 225 -0.29 19.77 -2.43
CA HIS A 225 0.85 18.87 -2.62
C HIS A 225 1.04 18.50 -4.09
N PHE A 226 2.27 18.18 -4.52
CA PHE A 226 2.60 17.86 -5.93
C PHE A 226 1.81 16.64 -6.45
N GLN A 227 1.49 15.70 -5.58
CA GLN A 227 0.71 14.50 -5.92
C GLN A 227 -0.72 14.82 -6.37
N ALA A 228 -1.28 15.96 -5.94
CA ALA A 228 -2.59 16.41 -6.38
C ALA A 228 -2.65 16.62 -7.90
N LEU A 229 -1.52 16.88 -8.56
CA LEU A 229 -1.42 17.05 -10.03
C LEU A 229 -1.47 15.72 -10.81
N GLY A 230 -1.48 14.58 -10.10
CA GLY A 230 -1.67 13.27 -10.71
C GLY A 230 -3.10 13.02 -11.21
N ARG A 231 -3.30 11.84 -11.81
CA ARG A 231 -4.59 11.41 -12.35
C ARG A 231 -5.63 11.26 -11.24
N GLN A 232 -6.78 11.90 -11.35
CA GLN A 232 -7.91 11.71 -10.45
C GLN A 232 -8.92 10.73 -11.04
N ALA A 233 -9.22 10.82 -12.34
CA ALA A 233 -10.14 9.87 -12.94
C ALA A 233 -9.49 8.48 -13.10
N VAL A 234 -10.14 7.51 -12.49
CA VAL A 234 -9.76 6.10 -12.57
C VAL A 234 -10.65 5.40 -13.59
N VAL A 235 -10.04 4.84 -14.63
CA VAL A 235 -10.77 4.20 -15.73
C VAL A 235 -11.55 2.95 -15.25
N PRO A 236 -12.70 2.59 -15.87
CA PRO A 236 -13.51 1.43 -15.47
C PRO A 236 -12.76 0.11 -15.37
N ALA A 237 -11.70 -0.08 -16.18
CA ALA A 237 -10.87 -1.28 -16.15
C ALA A 237 -10.16 -1.48 -14.80
N VAL A 238 -9.76 -0.40 -14.13
CA VAL A 238 -9.10 -0.46 -12.82
C VAL A 238 -10.05 -1.00 -11.75
N TRP A 239 -11.28 -0.49 -11.69
CA TRP A 239 -12.29 -0.96 -10.74
C TRP A 239 -12.67 -2.43 -10.99
N ARG A 240 -12.61 -2.88 -12.25
CA ARG A 240 -12.82 -4.29 -12.59
C ARG A 240 -11.68 -5.17 -12.06
N ILE A 241 -10.43 -4.75 -12.25
CA ILE A 241 -9.24 -5.46 -11.75
C ILE A 241 -9.28 -5.57 -10.22
N ASP A 242 -9.57 -4.46 -9.54
CA ASP A 242 -9.74 -4.41 -8.08
C ASP A 242 -10.79 -5.43 -7.61
N LYS A 243 -11.98 -5.43 -8.23
CA LYS A 243 -13.04 -6.41 -7.93
C LYS A 243 -12.62 -7.86 -8.20
N GLN A 244 -11.88 -8.12 -9.28
CA GLN A 244 -11.42 -9.47 -9.62
C GLN A 244 -10.42 -10.01 -8.59
N LEU A 245 -9.46 -9.19 -8.16
CA LEU A 245 -8.51 -9.55 -7.10
C LEU A 245 -9.24 -9.83 -5.78
N THR A 246 -10.17 -8.94 -5.42
CA THR A 246 -10.98 -9.10 -4.21
C THR A 246 -11.83 -10.37 -4.24
N SER A 247 -12.49 -10.65 -5.36
CA SER A 247 -13.28 -11.87 -5.55
C SER A 247 -12.47 -13.15 -5.36
N ILE A 248 -11.19 -13.15 -5.76
CA ILE A 248 -10.29 -14.29 -5.50
C ILE A 248 -9.96 -14.38 -4.01
N SER A 249 -9.59 -13.27 -3.38
CA SER A 249 -9.30 -13.25 -1.93
C SER A 249 -10.50 -13.69 -1.09
N ASP A 250 -11.72 -13.38 -1.52
CA ASP A 250 -12.95 -13.67 -0.79
C ASP A 250 -13.37 -15.14 -0.82
N GLN A 251 -12.81 -15.93 -1.73
CA GLN A 251 -13.13 -17.36 -1.91
C GLN A 251 -12.53 -18.26 -0.82
N PHE A 252 -11.56 -17.77 -0.03
CA PHE A 252 -10.96 -18.55 1.05
C PHE A 252 -10.75 -17.71 2.30
N ARG A 253 -10.79 -18.36 3.47
CA ARG A 253 -10.55 -17.72 4.78
C ARG A 253 -9.26 -18.28 5.36
N PHE A 254 -8.12 -17.70 4.97
CA PHE A 254 -6.78 -18.22 5.28
C PHE A 254 -6.62 -18.67 6.74
N LEU A 255 -6.88 -17.78 7.70
CA LEU A 255 -6.71 -18.09 9.13
C LEU A 255 -7.57 -19.28 9.60
N LEU A 256 -8.80 -19.43 9.09
CA LEU A 256 -9.65 -20.58 9.45
C LEU A 256 -9.15 -21.89 8.85
N LEU A 257 -8.52 -21.83 7.67
CA LEU A 257 -7.98 -23.01 6.97
C LEU A 257 -6.66 -23.48 7.57
N VAL A 258 -5.89 -22.61 8.22
CA VAL A 258 -4.61 -22.97 8.87
C VAL A 258 -4.72 -23.13 10.39
N THR A 259 -5.91 -22.95 10.97
CA THR A 259 -6.16 -23.15 12.40
C THR A 259 -6.70 -24.56 12.65
N PRO A 260 -6.09 -25.35 13.56
CA PRO A 260 -6.60 -26.66 13.94
C PRO A 260 -8.02 -26.59 14.51
N ILE A 261 -8.85 -27.59 14.22
CA ILE A 261 -10.22 -27.70 14.75
C ILE A 261 -10.31 -28.56 16.02
N ASN A 262 -9.23 -29.27 16.37
CA ASN A 262 -9.16 -30.21 17.49
C ASN A 262 -8.14 -29.78 18.56
N ALA A 263 -8.01 -28.47 18.83
CA ALA A 263 -6.95 -27.96 19.70
C ALA A 263 -7.03 -28.51 21.14
N GLU A 264 -8.25 -28.66 21.69
CA GLU A 264 -8.47 -29.22 23.04
C GLU A 264 -8.14 -30.72 23.09
N GLU A 265 -8.64 -31.50 22.13
CA GLU A 265 -8.32 -32.93 22.01
C GLU A 265 -6.80 -33.17 21.84
N ALA A 266 -6.15 -32.34 21.01
CA ALA A 266 -4.71 -32.38 20.79
C ALA A 266 -3.93 -32.05 22.08
N TRP A 267 -4.42 -31.11 22.89
CA TRP A 267 -3.84 -30.79 24.19
C TRP A 267 -3.94 -31.97 25.16
N GLU A 268 -5.12 -32.58 25.28
CA GLU A 268 -5.32 -33.75 26.14
C GLU A 268 -4.45 -34.94 25.73
N GLU A 269 -4.35 -35.19 24.42
CA GLU A 269 -3.49 -36.22 23.86
C GLU A 269 -2.01 -35.97 24.22
N PHE A 270 -1.53 -34.73 24.02
CA PHE A 270 -0.16 -34.33 24.31
C PHE A 270 0.19 -34.50 25.79
N ARG A 271 -0.73 -34.10 26.68
CA ARG A 271 -0.59 -34.26 28.14
C ARG A 271 -0.58 -35.74 28.54
N ARG A 272 -1.50 -36.56 28.01
CA ARG A 272 -1.55 -38.01 28.28
C ARG A 272 -0.26 -38.71 27.87
N LYS A 273 0.34 -38.26 26.77
CA LYS A 273 1.63 -38.75 26.25
C LYS A 273 2.85 -38.12 26.95
N LYS A 274 2.66 -37.43 28.08
CA LYS A 274 3.70 -36.79 28.90
C LYS A 274 4.61 -35.84 28.09
N PHE A 275 4.03 -35.14 27.12
CA PHE A 275 4.71 -34.16 26.28
C PHE A 275 5.82 -34.74 25.39
N LYS A 276 5.85 -36.05 25.13
CA LYS A 276 6.94 -36.71 24.38
C LYS A 276 6.68 -36.89 22.89
N GLN A 277 5.42 -36.80 22.45
CA GLN A 277 5.04 -37.01 21.05
C GLN A 277 4.23 -35.84 20.57
N VAL A 278 4.48 -35.38 19.34
CA VAL A 278 3.73 -34.29 18.71
C VAL A 278 2.26 -34.72 18.56
N PRO A 279 1.28 -33.89 18.96
CA PRO A 279 -0.13 -34.21 18.78
C PRO A 279 -0.53 -34.13 17.30
N ASN A 280 -1.59 -34.84 16.93
CA ASN A 280 -2.13 -34.77 15.58
C ASN A 280 -3.10 -33.60 15.44
N PHE A 281 -2.79 -32.64 14.56
CA PHE A 281 -3.67 -31.51 14.27
C PHE A 281 -4.58 -31.80 13.07
N HIS A 282 -5.88 -31.65 13.28
CA HIS A 282 -6.90 -31.75 12.23
C HIS A 282 -7.29 -30.36 11.74
N TYR A 283 -7.51 -30.24 10.43
CA TYR A 283 -7.84 -28.97 9.78
C TYR A 283 -9.09 -29.11 8.93
N ARG A 284 -9.75 -27.99 8.68
CA ARG A 284 -10.88 -27.90 7.75
C ARG A 284 -10.47 -28.37 6.34
N LEU A 285 -11.39 -29.02 5.63
CA LEU A 285 -11.18 -29.36 4.22
C LEU A 285 -11.01 -28.09 3.38
N MET A 286 -10.17 -28.16 2.36
CA MET A 286 -9.94 -27.04 1.44
C MET A 286 -11.16 -26.89 0.52
N PRO A 287 -11.87 -25.74 0.56
CA PRO A 287 -13.07 -25.54 -0.25
C PRO A 287 -12.77 -25.09 -1.69
N VAL A 288 -11.48 -24.90 -2.02
CA VAL A 288 -11.03 -24.33 -3.29
C VAL A 288 -9.82 -25.08 -3.82
N ASP A 289 -9.70 -25.12 -5.15
CA ASP A 289 -8.50 -25.54 -5.85
C ASP A 289 -7.54 -24.35 -6.01
N ALA A 290 -6.34 -24.46 -5.42
CA ALA A 290 -5.35 -23.40 -5.42
C ALA A 290 -4.82 -23.07 -6.84
N ASP A 291 -4.64 -24.08 -7.70
CA ASP A 291 -4.12 -23.90 -9.05
C ASP A 291 -5.16 -23.25 -9.97
N MET A 292 -6.43 -23.63 -9.82
CA MET A 292 -7.53 -22.93 -10.51
C MET A 292 -7.60 -21.45 -10.11
N LEU A 293 -7.43 -21.13 -8.82
CA LEU A 293 -7.41 -19.74 -8.36
C LEU A 293 -6.19 -18.98 -8.86
N LYS A 294 -5.00 -19.61 -8.88
CA LYS A 294 -3.78 -19.01 -9.46
C LYS A 294 -3.96 -18.72 -10.95
N ARG A 295 -4.57 -19.62 -11.72
CA ARG A 295 -4.87 -19.35 -13.14
C ARG A 295 -5.80 -18.15 -13.30
N LYS A 296 -6.88 -18.07 -12.51
CA LYS A 296 -7.78 -16.89 -12.51
C LYS A 296 -7.03 -15.61 -12.14
N LEU A 297 -6.14 -15.69 -11.16
CA LEU A 297 -5.34 -14.58 -10.63
C LEU A 297 -4.38 -14.01 -11.68
N TYR A 298 -3.66 -14.86 -12.42
CA TYR A 298 -2.71 -14.43 -13.44
C TYR A 298 -3.36 -14.03 -14.77
N ASN A 299 -4.64 -14.38 -15.01
CA ASN A 299 -5.42 -13.88 -16.14
C ASN A 299 -5.94 -12.44 -15.96
N ILE A 300 -5.75 -11.82 -14.79
CA ILE A 300 -6.15 -10.43 -14.54
C ILE A 300 -5.15 -9.48 -15.25
N PRO A 301 -5.61 -8.62 -16.18
CA PRO A 301 -4.74 -7.83 -17.06
C PRO A 301 -4.22 -6.55 -16.40
N ILE A 302 -3.44 -6.69 -15.31
CA ILE A 302 -2.89 -5.56 -14.53
C ILE A 302 -1.92 -4.70 -15.36
N GLU A 303 -1.30 -5.28 -16.39
CA GLU A 303 -0.44 -4.58 -17.35
C GLU A 303 -1.17 -3.48 -18.14
N LYS A 304 -2.50 -3.52 -18.23
CA LYS A 304 -3.31 -2.49 -18.91
C LYS A 304 -3.58 -1.24 -18.04
N VAL A 305 -3.14 -1.23 -16.78
CA VAL A 305 -3.31 -0.09 -15.88
C VAL A 305 -2.23 0.95 -16.18
N GLU A 306 -2.64 2.09 -16.75
CA GLU A 306 -1.77 3.23 -17.08
C GLU A 306 -1.19 3.89 -15.82
N ASP A 307 -1.97 3.93 -14.73
CA ASP A 307 -1.57 4.54 -13.47
C ASP A 307 -0.49 3.71 -12.74
N PRO A 308 0.73 4.23 -12.56
CA PRO A 308 1.82 3.44 -11.96
C PRO A 308 1.54 3.01 -10.51
N THR A 309 0.93 3.89 -9.71
CA THR A 309 0.64 3.67 -8.29
C THR A 309 -0.38 2.55 -8.13
N LEU A 310 -1.51 2.61 -8.84
CA LEU A 310 -2.55 1.58 -8.81
C LEU A 310 -2.04 0.26 -9.41
N ALA A 311 -1.26 0.32 -10.49
CA ALA A 311 -0.67 -0.88 -11.09
C ALA A 311 0.37 -1.55 -10.18
N PHE A 312 1.05 -0.80 -9.32
CA PHE A 312 1.91 -1.35 -8.28
C PHE A 312 1.07 -2.07 -7.21
N LEU A 313 0.07 -1.40 -6.64
CA LEU A 313 -0.82 -1.97 -5.62
C LEU A 313 -1.43 -3.31 -6.05
N PHE A 314 -1.94 -3.38 -7.28
CA PHE A 314 -2.55 -4.62 -7.79
C PHE A 314 -1.55 -5.74 -8.05
N ARG A 315 -0.35 -5.43 -8.54
CA ARG A 315 0.71 -6.45 -8.72
C ARG A 315 1.16 -6.98 -7.39
N ASP A 316 1.34 -6.10 -6.41
CA ASP A 316 1.74 -6.48 -5.06
C ASP A 316 0.68 -7.39 -4.43
N LYS A 317 -0.61 -7.03 -4.53
CA LYS A 317 -1.72 -7.90 -4.10
C LYS A 317 -1.72 -9.24 -4.82
N ARG A 318 -1.50 -9.26 -6.13
CA ARG A 318 -1.41 -10.51 -6.90
C ARG A 318 -0.32 -11.43 -6.35
N HIS A 319 0.86 -10.89 -6.04
CA HIS A 319 1.96 -11.69 -5.48
C HIS A 319 1.66 -12.21 -4.07
N GLU A 320 0.99 -11.44 -3.23
CA GLU A 320 0.55 -11.90 -1.90
C GLU A 320 -0.51 -13.02 -1.99
N LEU A 321 -1.50 -12.89 -2.87
CA LEU A 321 -2.49 -13.95 -3.11
C LEU A 321 -1.85 -15.23 -3.64
N ASP A 322 -0.89 -15.13 -4.57
CA ASP A 322 -0.15 -16.28 -5.11
C ASP A 322 0.64 -17.03 -4.02
N LYS A 323 1.36 -16.28 -3.17
CA LYS A 323 2.06 -16.84 -2.00
C LYS A 323 1.08 -17.49 -1.02
N THR A 324 -0.05 -16.85 -0.75
CA THR A 324 -1.09 -17.37 0.16
C THR A 324 -1.70 -18.66 -0.36
N LEU A 325 -2.01 -18.75 -1.66
CA LEU A 325 -2.51 -19.96 -2.29
C LEU A 325 -1.46 -21.08 -2.28
N SER A 326 -0.19 -20.74 -2.52
CA SER A 326 0.93 -21.70 -2.41
C SER A 326 1.07 -22.23 -0.98
N MET A 327 0.95 -21.35 0.01
CA MET A 327 0.99 -21.72 1.42
C MET A 327 -0.15 -22.68 1.78
N LEU A 328 -1.37 -22.40 1.32
CA LEU A 328 -2.52 -23.28 1.53
C LEU A 328 -2.36 -24.65 0.86
N ALA A 329 -1.80 -24.70 -0.35
CA ALA A 329 -1.50 -25.95 -1.06
C ALA A 329 -0.44 -26.79 -0.32
N ASN A 330 0.51 -26.13 0.33
CA ASN A 330 1.59 -26.76 1.10
C ASN A 330 1.22 -27.08 2.56
N ARG A 331 -0.05 -26.92 2.97
CA ARG A 331 -0.48 -27.16 4.36
C ARG A 331 -0.13 -28.58 4.81
N ASN A 332 0.44 -28.69 6.01
CA ASN A 332 0.99 -29.91 6.63
C ASN A 332 2.24 -30.49 5.93
N THR A 333 2.98 -29.66 5.19
CA THR A 333 4.27 -30.03 4.61
C THR A 333 5.37 -29.08 5.10
N PRO A 334 6.66 -29.47 5.04
CA PRO A 334 7.77 -28.55 5.34
C PRO A 334 7.79 -27.30 4.45
N HIS A 335 7.22 -27.36 3.25
CA HIS A 335 7.18 -26.21 2.33
C HIS A 335 6.29 -25.06 2.82
N PHE A 336 5.36 -25.33 3.75
CA PHE A 336 4.49 -24.32 4.35
C PHE A 336 5.30 -23.20 5.03
N LEU A 337 6.38 -23.56 5.73
CA LEU A 337 7.23 -22.61 6.43
C LEU A 337 7.88 -21.61 5.47
N TYR A 338 8.34 -22.03 4.30
CA TYR A 338 8.96 -21.12 3.33
C TYR A 338 7.96 -20.10 2.79
N SER A 339 6.72 -20.52 2.51
CA SER A 339 5.67 -19.57 2.13
C SER A 339 5.27 -18.66 3.29
N SER A 340 5.28 -19.17 4.53
CA SER A 340 5.07 -18.35 5.73
C SER A 340 6.12 -17.25 5.85
N LEU A 341 7.40 -17.58 5.67
CA LEU A 341 8.50 -16.62 5.70
C LEU A 341 8.36 -15.56 4.60
N GLN A 342 7.87 -15.93 3.41
CA GLN A 342 7.64 -14.99 2.30
C GLN A 342 6.47 -14.02 2.53
N LEU A 343 5.53 -14.36 3.41
CA LEU A 343 4.33 -13.56 3.73
C LEU A 343 4.50 -12.75 5.01
N PHE A 344 4.97 -13.39 6.08
CA PHE A 344 5.04 -12.80 7.42
C PHE A 344 6.47 -12.52 7.89
N GLY A 345 7.49 -12.83 7.07
CA GLY A 345 8.90 -12.68 7.46
C GLY A 345 9.34 -13.68 8.53
N GLY A 346 10.60 -13.57 8.92
CA GLY A 346 11.21 -14.28 10.04
C GLY A 346 11.39 -13.38 11.27
N VAL A 347 12.21 -13.83 12.21
CA VAL A 347 12.62 -13.06 13.39
C VAL A 347 14.07 -12.64 13.20
N ASP A 348 14.31 -11.33 13.09
CA ASP A 348 15.65 -10.77 13.07
C ASP A 348 16.28 -10.73 14.47
N GLU A 349 17.58 -10.45 14.53
CA GLU A 349 18.34 -10.44 15.80
C GLU A 349 17.86 -9.37 16.78
N GLN A 350 17.41 -8.21 16.28
CA GLN A 350 16.97 -7.11 17.13
C GLN A 350 15.64 -7.45 17.81
N LEU A 351 14.69 -7.99 17.04
CA LEU A 351 13.41 -8.45 17.56
C LEU A 351 13.58 -9.61 18.54
N LEU A 352 14.50 -10.55 18.26
CA LEU A 352 14.82 -11.63 19.19
C LEU A 352 15.32 -11.09 20.53
N LYS A 353 16.30 -10.17 20.51
CA LYS A 353 16.84 -9.54 21.73
C LYS A 353 15.76 -8.82 22.53
N VAL A 354 14.83 -8.13 21.85
CA VAL A 354 13.69 -7.49 22.52
C VAL A 354 12.81 -8.52 23.20
N ALA A 355 12.47 -9.62 22.52
CA ALA A 355 11.64 -10.68 23.09
C ALA A 355 12.32 -11.38 24.28
N GLU A 356 13.59 -11.78 24.15
CA GLU A 356 14.37 -12.37 25.23
C GLU A 356 14.52 -11.41 26.42
N GLY A 357 14.76 -10.12 26.15
CA GLY A 357 14.80 -9.08 27.16
C GLY A 357 13.49 -8.96 27.92
N ILE A 358 12.34 -9.02 27.24
CA ILE A 358 11.01 -9.01 27.89
C ILE A 358 10.85 -10.21 28.82
N LEU A 359 11.19 -11.41 28.33
CA LEU A 359 11.07 -12.65 29.10
C LEU A 359 12.00 -12.70 30.31
N ALA A 360 13.16 -12.03 30.23
CA ALA A 360 14.11 -11.91 31.32
C ALA A 360 13.72 -10.83 32.35
N ALA A 361 13.17 -9.70 31.90
CA ALA A 361 12.86 -8.55 32.76
C ALA A 361 11.54 -8.71 33.53
N ILE A 362 10.54 -9.36 32.93
CA ILE A 362 9.23 -9.57 33.55
C ILE A 362 9.30 -10.89 34.33
N PRO A 363 8.96 -10.94 35.62
CA PRO A 363 8.98 -12.19 36.39
C PRO A 363 7.95 -13.21 35.86
N GLU A 364 8.04 -14.45 36.35
CA GLU A 364 6.97 -15.42 36.14
C GLU A 364 5.66 -14.87 36.72
N PRO A 365 4.53 -15.00 36.00
CA PRO A 365 3.23 -14.59 36.53
C PRO A 365 2.94 -15.26 37.86
N VAL A 366 2.58 -14.48 38.88
CA VAL A 366 2.00 -15.05 40.10
C VAL A 366 0.63 -15.60 39.72
N ARG A 367 0.46 -16.92 39.79
CA ARG A 367 -0.82 -17.57 39.47
C ARG A 367 -1.89 -17.05 40.43
N ALA A 368 -2.74 -16.14 39.95
CA ALA A 368 -3.96 -15.81 40.65
C ALA A 368 -4.90 -17.00 40.55
N GLU A 369 -5.12 -17.69 41.67
CA GLU A 369 -6.20 -18.67 41.76
C GLU A 369 -7.53 -17.93 41.59
N ASN A 370 -8.40 -18.45 40.71
CA ASN A 370 -9.74 -17.90 40.43
C ASN A 370 -9.78 -16.52 39.77
N VAL A 371 -9.10 -16.34 38.63
CA VAL A 371 -9.34 -15.17 37.76
C VAL A 371 -10.79 -15.17 37.28
N PRO A 372 -11.60 -14.14 37.60
CA PRO A 372 -13.00 -14.11 37.20
C PRO A 372 -13.12 -14.06 35.68
N LEU A 373 -13.82 -15.03 35.10
CA LEU A 373 -14.13 -15.07 33.67
C LEU A 373 -15.42 -14.28 33.40
N ILE A 374 -15.47 -13.59 32.27
CA ILE A 374 -16.71 -13.00 31.75
C ILE A 374 -17.50 -14.07 30.98
N PRO A 375 -18.80 -14.25 31.24
CA PRO A 375 -19.65 -15.10 30.39
C PRO A 375 -19.60 -14.66 28.93
N VAL A 376 -19.64 -15.63 28.01
CA VAL A 376 -19.56 -15.37 26.56
C VAL A 376 -20.65 -14.41 26.09
N ASP A 377 -21.88 -14.58 26.57
CA ASP A 377 -23.01 -13.71 26.21
C ASP A 377 -22.83 -12.27 26.72
N GLU A 378 -22.23 -12.11 27.90
CA GLU A 378 -21.93 -10.79 28.45
C GLU A 378 -20.84 -10.08 27.61
N PHE A 379 -19.79 -10.80 27.23
CA PHE A 379 -18.75 -10.28 26.33
C PHE A 379 -19.31 -9.94 24.94
N ALA A 380 -20.19 -10.77 24.39
CA ALA A 380 -20.89 -10.50 23.14
C ALA A 380 -21.67 -9.19 23.21
N ALA A 381 -22.39 -8.94 24.31
CA ALA A 381 -23.09 -7.69 24.53
C ALA A 381 -22.14 -6.48 24.64
N LEU A 382 -20.93 -6.62 25.18
CA LEU A 382 -19.91 -5.56 25.14
C LEU A 382 -19.51 -5.23 23.69
N ALA A 383 -19.24 -6.27 22.90
CA ALA A 383 -18.85 -6.13 21.50
C ALA A 383 -19.95 -5.50 20.66
N GLU A 384 -21.21 -5.86 20.87
CA GLU A 384 -22.35 -5.25 20.18
C GLU A 384 -22.49 -3.76 20.51
N ARG A 385 -22.25 -3.34 21.76
CA ARG A 385 -22.25 -1.93 22.12
C ARG A 385 -21.14 -1.15 21.43
N GLU A 386 -19.95 -1.74 21.31
CA GLU A 386 -18.86 -1.09 20.59
C GLU A 386 -19.13 -1.01 19.09
N ILE A 387 -19.67 -2.08 18.49
CA ILE A 387 -20.14 -2.08 17.10
C ILE A 387 -21.20 -0.98 16.88
N ALA A 388 -22.14 -0.80 17.80
CA ALA A 388 -23.16 0.23 17.72
C ALA A 388 -22.56 1.65 17.72
N TYR A 389 -21.50 1.87 18.49
CA TYR A 389 -20.74 3.13 18.47
C TYR A 389 -19.99 3.37 17.16
N LEU A 390 -19.38 2.33 16.57
CA LEU A 390 -18.79 2.47 15.24
C LEU A 390 -19.86 2.78 14.18
N LYS A 391 -21.04 2.14 14.30
CA LYS A 391 -22.18 2.35 13.40
C LYS A 391 -22.78 3.75 13.49
N SER A 392 -22.73 4.41 14.66
CA SER A 392 -23.21 5.80 14.77
C SER A 392 -22.32 6.79 14.01
N GLN A 393 -21.05 6.47 13.78
CA GLN A 393 -20.14 7.26 12.92
C GLN A 393 -20.30 6.93 11.44
N TYR A 394 -20.57 5.65 11.12
CA TYR A 394 -20.76 5.17 9.75
C TYR A 394 -22.00 4.26 9.64
N PRO A 395 -23.18 4.80 9.31
CA PRO A 395 -24.44 4.04 9.30
C PRO A 395 -24.46 2.82 8.38
N ALA A 396 -23.63 2.81 7.33
CA ALA A 396 -23.47 1.68 6.41
C ALA A 396 -22.59 0.54 6.97
N LEU A 397 -22.15 0.63 8.23
CA LEU A 397 -21.48 -0.45 8.94
C LEU A 397 -22.47 -1.59 9.24
N GLU A 398 -22.26 -2.73 8.59
CA GLU A 398 -23.04 -3.96 8.76
C GLU A 398 -22.17 -5.05 9.40
N SER A 399 -22.02 -4.99 10.73
CA SER A 399 -21.27 -5.93 11.54
C SER A 399 -22.16 -6.67 12.54
N GLY A 400 -21.61 -7.65 13.25
CA GLY A 400 -22.27 -8.38 14.31
C GLY A 400 -21.34 -9.37 14.99
N VAL A 401 -21.90 -10.07 15.98
CA VAL A 401 -21.22 -11.07 16.79
C VAL A 401 -21.83 -12.45 16.52
N ASP A 402 -21.00 -13.48 16.36
CA ASP A 402 -21.41 -14.86 16.15
C ASP A 402 -20.78 -15.76 17.22
N ILE A 403 -21.59 -16.45 18.02
CA ILE A 403 -21.10 -17.45 18.99
C ILE A 403 -21.09 -18.83 18.32
N ARG A 404 -19.95 -19.53 18.33
CA ARG A 404 -19.72 -20.73 17.51
C ARG A 404 -18.95 -21.81 18.26
N LYS A 405 -19.28 -23.08 17.97
CA LYS A 405 -18.61 -24.25 18.54
C LYS A 405 -17.32 -24.64 17.80
N ASP A 406 -17.18 -24.24 16.54
CA ASP A 406 -16.06 -24.65 15.68
C ASP A 406 -14.88 -23.66 15.70
N ILE A 407 -14.94 -22.64 16.54
CA ILE A 407 -13.90 -21.61 16.68
C ILE A 407 -13.38 -21.64 18.12
N VAL A 408 -12.06 -21.56 18.25
CA VAL A 408 -11.39 -21.44 19.54
C VAL A 408 -11.04 -19.97 19.78
N GLY A 409 -11.46 -19.43 20.93
CA GLY A 409 -11.17 -18.05 21.32
C GLY A 409 -11.93 -17.00 20.51
N LEU A 410 -11.25 -15.93 20.08
CA LEU A 410 -11.81 -14.80 19.35
C LEU A 410 -11.20 -14.73 17.95
N ILE A 411 -12.05 -14.57 16.93
CA ILE A 411 -11.60 -14.38 15.54
C ILE A 411 -12.51 -13.38 14.84
N VAL A 412 -11.94 -12.29 14.33
CA VAL A 412 -12.64 -11.42 13.37
C VAL A 412 -12.53 -11.99 11.95
N SER A 413 -13.67 -12.18 11.29
CA SER A 413 -13.72 -12.67 9.92
C SER A 413 -14.75 -11.89 9.10
N LYS A 414 -14.29 -11.25 8.01
CA LYS A 414 -15.13 -10.40 7.12
C LYS A 414 -15.98 -9.37 7.88
N GLY A 415 -15.39 -8.70 8.86
CA GLY A 415 -16.04 -7.64 9.63
C GLY A 415 -17.04 -8.12 10.68
N ARG A 416 -17.04 -9.41 11.05
CA ARG A 416 -17.84 -9.96 12.15
C ARG A 416 -16.93 -10.57 13.21
N LEU A 417 -17.28 -10.39 14.48
CA LEU A 417 -16.59 -11.02 15.60
C LEU A 417 -17.15 -12.43 15.81
N ASN A 418 -16.31 -13.45 15.74
CA ASN A 418 -16.69 -14.82 16.07
C ASN A 418 -16.10 -15.19 17.44
N ILE A 419 -16.93 -15.71 18.35
CA ILE A 419 -16.56 -16.08 19.70
C ILE A 419 -16.77 -17.59 19.87
N GLY A 420 -15.75 -18.30 20.33
CA GLY A 420 -15.86 -19.71 20.72
C GLY A 420 -16.80 -19.87 21.91
N THR A 421 -17.67 -20.89 21.89
CA THR A 421 -18.56 -21.21 23.03
C THR A 421 -17.79 -21.54 24.31
N ASP A 422 -16.55 -21.97 24.17
CA ASP A 422 -15.59 -22.35 25.21
C ASP A 422 -14.57 -21.25 25.53
N ALA A 423 -14.76 -20.03 25.00
CA ALA A 423 -13.80 -18.94 25.17
C ALA A 423 -13.66 -18.54 26.65
N LYS A 424 -12.45 -18.72 27.20
CA LYS A 424 -12.08 -18.32 28.56
C LYS A 424 -11.51 -16.90 28.54
N ILE A 425 -12.35 -15.90 28.80
CA ILE A 425 -11.95 -14.49 28.78
C ILE A 425 -11.88 -13.95 30.22
N PRO A 426 -10.71 -13.54 30.71
CA PRO A 426 -10.61 -12.82 31.98
C PRO A 426 -11.40 -11.52 31.93
N ARG A 427 -12.24 -11.26 32.95
CA ARG A 427 -13.09 -10.06 33.01
C ARG A 427 -12.30 -8.76 32.89
N HIS A 428 -11.13 -8.68 33.52
CA HIS A 428 -10.26 -7.49 33.45
C HIS A 428 -9.67 -7.23 32.05
N ARG A 429 -9.64 -8.25 31.17
CA ARG A 429 -9.16 -8.15 29.79
C ARG A 429 -10.27 -7.81 28.78
N ALA A 430 -11.53 -7.76 29.22
CA ALA A 430 -12.66 -7.60 28.32
C ALA A 430 -12.54 -6.34 27.44
N GLU A 431 -12.30 -5.18 28.04
CA GLU A 431 -12.18 -3.91 27.29
C GLU A 431 -11.02 -3.93 26.29
N ALA A 432 -9.85 -4.44 26.70
CA ALA A 432 -8.70 -4.57 25.81
C ALA A 432 -8.98 -5.48 24.61
N LEU A 433 -9.69 -6.60 24.82
CA LEU A 433 -10.08 -7.49 23.72
C LEU A 433 -11.16 -6.88 22.83
N ILE A 434 -12.08 -6.07 23.39
CA ILE A 434 -13.04 -5.31 22.58
C ILE A 434 -12.31 -4.32 21.68
N GLN A 435 -11.35 -3.54 22.20
CA GLN A 435 -10.62 -2.59 21.35
C GLN A 435 -9.67 -3.28 20.37
N HIS A 436 -9.12 -4.44 20.73
CA HIS A 436 -8.33 -5.28 19.82
C HIS A 436 -9.19 -5.78 18.64
N GLU A 437 -10.30 -6.44 18.93
CA GLU A 437 -11.11 -7.08 17.89
C GLU A 437 -12.05 -6.11 17.17
N VAL A 438 -12.78 -5.28 17.92
CA VAL A 438 -13.77 -4.33 17.38
C VAL A 438 -13.11 -3.00 17.01
N GLY A 439 -12.39 -2.40 17.96
CA GLY A 439 -11.75 -1.09 17.82
C GLY A 439 -10.62 -1.05 16.79
N THR A 440 -10.06 -2.21 16.43
CA THR A 440 -9.02 -2.32 15.39
C THR A 440 -9.52 -3.14 14.21
N HIS A 441 -9.69 -4.47 14.32
CA HIS A 441 -9.90 -5.33 13.14
C HIS A 441 -11.24 -5.10 12.42
N ILE A 442 -12.34 -4.89 13.15
CA ILE A 442 -13.63 -4.53 12.56
C ILE A 442 -13.59 -3.09 12.03
N LEU A 443 -13.07 -2.14 12.82
CA LEU A 443 -12.95 -0.75 12.43
C LEU A 443 -12.19 -0.57 11.10
N THR A 444 -11.00 -1.15 10.97
CA THR A 444 -10.17 -1.01 9.76
C THR A 444 -10.78 -1.75 8.57
N TYR A 445 -11.51 -2.86 8.80
CA TYR A 445 -12.28 -3.51 7.75
C TYR A 445 -13.37 -2.58 7.19
N PHE A 446 -14.12 -1.89 8.03
CA PHE A 446 -15.18 -0.98 7.58
C PHE A 446 -14.65 0.34 7.04
N ASN A 447 -13.58 0.89 7.60
CA ASN A 447 -12.87 2.01 7.01
C ASN A 447 -12.40 1.66 5.59
N GLY A 448 -11.81 0.48 5.41
CA GLY A 448 -11.45 -0.03 4.09
C GLY A 448 -12.64 -0.23 3.15
N LYS A 449 -13.80 -0.67 3.65
CA LYS A 449 -15.03 -0.84 2.83
C LYS A 449 -15.64 0.48 2.39
N ALA A 450 -15.43 1.55 3.16
CA ALA A 450 -15.89 2.89 2.80
C ALA A 450 -15.03 3.52 1.69
N GLN A 451 -13.87 2.94 1.39
CA GLN A 451 -12.98 3.39 0.34
C GLN A 451 -13.43 2.87 -1.04
N PRO A 452 -13.19 3.65 -2.12
CA PRO A 452 -13.48 3.18 -3.48
C PRO A 452 -12.70 1.92 -3.90
N LEU A 453 -11.47 1.76 -3.41
CA LEU A 453 -10.62 0.59 -3.69
C LEU A 453 -10.85 -0.51 -2.64
N GLN A 454 -11.29 -1.67 -3.10
CA GLN A 454 -11.63 -2.80 -2.24
C GLN A 454 -10.40 -3.42 -1.57
N GLN A 455 -9.20 -3.24 -2.14
CA GLN A 455 -7.96 -3.72 -1.51
C GLN A 455 -7.76 -3.20 -0.08
N LEU A 456 -8.33 -2.04 0.28
CA LEU A 456 -8.18 -1.49 1.62
C LEU A 456 -9.00 -2.24 2.70
N TYR A 457 -10.04 -3.01 2.34
CA TYR A 457 -10.71 -3.88 3.34
C TYR A 457 -10.25 -5.33 3.27
N VAL A 458 -9.82 -5.78 2.09
CA VAL A 458 -9.26 -7.12 1.90
C VAL A 458 -7.93 -7.23 2.64
N GLY A 459 -7.10 -6.17 2.56
CA GLY A 459 -5.75 -6.13 3.08
C GLY A 459 -4.74 -5.91 1.97
N ALA A 460 -3.94 -4.85 2.09
CA ALA A 460 -2.71 -4.68 1.33
C ALA A 460 -1.69 -5.75 1.75
N PRO A 461 -0.81 -6.23 0.86
CA PRO A 461 0.23 -7.19 1.24
C PRO A 461 1.00 -6.77 2.50
N GLY A 462 1.12 -7.67 3.47
CA GLY A 462 1.85 -7.43 4.73
C GLY A 462 1.11 -6.57 5.76
N TYR A 463 -0.18 -6.28 5.56
CA TYR A 463 -0.99 -5.47 6.48
C TYR A 463 -1.07 -6.05 7.90
N GLU A 464 -0.88 -7.37 8.06
CA GLU A 464 -1.07 -8.07 9.32
C GLU A 464 -0.20 -7.48 10.43
N GLU A 465 1.05 -7.14 10.12
CA GLU A 465 1.96 -6.58 11.12
C GLU A 465 1.46 -5.26 11.69
N LEU A 466 1.04 -4.33 10.84
CA LEU A 466 0.49 -3.05 11.29
C LEU A 466 -0.83 -3.26 12.04
N GLN A 467 -1.71 -4.15 11.56
CA GLN A 467 -2.97 -4.42 12.25
C GLN A 467 -2.77 -5.02 13.64
N GLU A 468 -1.90 -6.02 13.78
CA GLU A 468 -1.63 -6.61 15.10
C GLU A 468 -0.89 -5.62 16.01
N GLY A 469 -0.01 -4.78 15.46
CA GLY A 469 0.64 -3.70 16.20
C GLY A 469 -0.35 -2.66 16.73
N LEU A 470 -1.27 -2.18 15.88
CA LEU A 470 -2.37 -1.28 16.27
C LEU A 470 -3.27 -1.93 17.34
N ALA A 471 -3.58 -3.21 17.18
CA ALA A 471 -4.45 -3.93 18.09
C ALA A 471 -3.79 -4.06 19.47
N VAL A 472 -2.51 -4.43 19.55
CA VAL A 472 -1.77 -4.47 20.82
C VAL A 472 -1.59 -3.08 21.43
N LEU A 473 -1.34 -2.05 20.60
CA LEU A 473 -1.29 -0.67 21.08
C LEU A 473 -2.64 -0.25 21.68
N SER A 474 -3.76 -0.63 21.08
CA SER A 474 -5.09 -0.34 21.62
C SER A 474 -5.28 -0.95 23.01
N GLU A 475 -4.78 -2.17 23.25
CA GLU A 475 -4.79 -2.81 24.58
C GLU A 475 -4.05 -1.94 25.62
N TYR A 476 -2.91 -1.34 25.25
CA TYR A 476 -2.15 -0.42 26.12
C TYR A 476 -2.89 0.88 26.39
N LEU A 477 -3.46 1.50 25.34
CA LEU A 477 -4.12 2.80 25.47
C LEU A 477 -5.33 2.72 26.41
N VAL A 478 -6.09 1.63 26.39
CA VAL A 478 -7.19 1.38 27.34
C VAL A 478 -6.76 0.78 28.67
N GLY A 479 -5.45 0.62 28.90
CA GLY A 479 -4.90 0.18 30.19
C GLY A 479 -5.05 -1.32 30.47
N GLY A 480 -5.28 -2.14 29.44
CA GLY A 480 -5.42 -3.58 29.60
C GLY A 480 -4.21 -4.41 29.14
N LEU A 481 -3.15 -3.80 28.61
CA LEU A 481 -1.88 -4.51 28.32
C LEU A 481 -1.13 -4.80 29.63
N ASP A 482 -1.03 -6.07 30.00
CA ASP A 482 -0.38 -6.54 31.23
C ASP A 482 0.94 -7.29 30.96
N GLN A 483 1.61 -7.67 32.05
CA GLN A 483 2.87 -8.40 32.05
C GLN A 483 2.77 -9.76 31.36
N ASP A 484 1.73 -10.53 31.66
CA ASP A 484 1.49 -11.86 31.12
C ASP A 484 1.30 -11.80 29.60
N ARG A 485 0.50 -10.84 29.15
CA ARG A 485 0.28 -10.58 27.73
C ARG A 485 1.59 -10.27 27.03
N LEU A 486 2.41 -9.38 27.58
CA LEU A 486 3.68 -9.02 26.96
C LEU A 486 4.66 -10.20 26.91
N ARG A 487 4.71 -11.03 27.97
CA ARG A 487 5.46 -12.30 27.98
C ARG A 487 4.98 -13.25 26.89
N ILE A 488 3.66 -13.42 26.68
CA ILE A 488 3.12 -14.27 25.61
C ILE A 488 3.52 -13.76 24.22
N LEU A 489 3.51 -12.45 23.99
CA LEU A 489 3.94 -11.87 22.72
C LEU A 489 5.42 -12.13 22.45
N ALA A 490 6.28 -12.01 23.47
CA ALA A 490 7.69 -12.34 23.38
C ALA A 490 7.94 -13.85 23.17
N ALA A 491 7.21 -14.71 23.87
CA ALA A 491 7.28 -16.16 23.71
C ALA A 491 6.97 -16.60 22.27
N ARG A 492 6.00 -15.95 21.62
CA ARG A 492 5.68 -16.21 20.21
C ARG A 492 6.85 -15.89 19.29
N VAL A 493 7.55 -14.78 19.51
CA VAL A 493 8.75 -14.41 18.73
C VAL A 493 9.84 -15.46 18.91
N VAL A 494 10.19 -15.80 20.15
CA VAL A 494 11.22 -16.82 20.43
C VAL A 494 10.84 -18.17 19.84
N ALA A 495 9.58 -18.58 19.97
CA ALA A 495 9.08 -19.83 19.39
C ALA A 495 9.18 -19.84 17.85
N VAL A 496 8.85 -18.73 17.17
CA VAL A 496 9.04 -18.61 15.71
C VAL A 496 10.52 -18.69 15.34
N HIS A 497 11.40 -18.02 16.10
CA HIS A 497 12.84 -18.10 15.88
C HIS A 497 13.33 -19.55 15.92
N HIS A 498 12.99 -20.30 16.97
CA HIS A 498 13.39 -21.71 17.10
C HIS A 498 12.80 -22.61 16.03
N LEU A 499 11.53 -22.42 15.66
CA LEU A 499 10.93 -23.11 14.51
C LEU A 499 11.77 -22.91 13.24
N THR A 500 12.18 -21.67 12.93
CA THR A 500 12.98 -21.38 11.73
C THR A 500 14.41 -21.94 11.78
N LYS A 501 14.89 -22.33 12.97
CA LYS A 501 16.17 -23.02 13.19
C LYS A 501 16.03 -24.55 13.19
N GLY A 502 14.83 -25.07 12.92
CA GLY A 502 14.56 -26.50 12.82
C GLY A 502 14.17 -27.17 14.14
N CYS A 503 13.90 -26.42 15.20
CA CYS A 503 13.40 -27.01 16.44
C CYS A 503 12.02 -27.64 16.22
N SER A 504 11.86 -28.87 16.69
CA SER A 504 10.60 -29.62 16.68
C SER A 504 9.54 -28.98 17.60
N PHE A 505 8.30 -29.45 17.47
CA PHE A 505 7.20 -29.04 18.35
C PHE A 505 7.56 -29.28 19.82
N THR A 506 8.01 -30.49 20.16
CA THR A 506 8.32 -30.88 21.54
C THR A 506 9.47 -30.08 22.12
N GLU A 507 10.56 -29.85 21.36
CA GLU A 507 11.69 -29.04 21.84
C GLU A 507 11.26 -27.60 22.12
N ASN A 508 10.46 -27.01 21.23
CA ASN A 508 9.99 -25.64 21.40
C ASN A 508 9.03 -25.52 22.60
N PHE A 509 8.14 -26.51 22.79
CA PHE A 509 7.28 -26.61 23.97
C PHE A 509 8.09 -26.70 25.27
N LEU A 510 9.06 -27.63 25.34
CA LEU A 510 9.88 -27.84 26.53
C LEU A 510 10.69 -26.59 26.85
N ARG A 511 11.25 -25.91 25.85
CA ARG A 511 11.95 -24.63 26.05
C ARG A 511 11.04 -23.56 26.66
N LEU A 512 9.83 -23.37 26.12
CA LEU A 512 8.87 -22.42 26.70
C LEU A 512 8.52 -22.77 28.15
N LYS A 513 8.35 -24.05 28.46
CA LYS A 513 8.03 -24.53 29.80
C LYS A 513 9.21 -24.41 30.78
N GLU A 514 10.38 -24.90 30.40
CA GLU A 514 11.51 -25.12 31.29
C GLU A 514 12.43 -23.91 31.39
N GLU A 515 12.76 -23.28 30.26
CA GLU A 515 13.65 -22.12 30.21
C GLU A 515 12.87 -20.84 30.52
N TYR A 516 11.70 -20.65 29.91
CA TYR A 516 10.89 -19.44 30.05
C TYR A 516 9.74 -19.53 31.04
N ARG A 517 9.61 -20.65 31.78
CA ARG A 517 8.67 -20.82 32.91
C ARG A 517 7.20 -20.56 32.57
N PHE A 518 6.76 -20.90 31.35
CA PHE A 518 5.33 -20.88 31.02
C PHE A 518 4.62 -22.12 31.59
N SER A 519 3.34 -21.96 31.94
CA SER A 519 2.49 -23.11 32.26
C SER A 519 2.37 -24.06 31.07
N ASP A 520 2.13 -25.35 31.34
CA ASP A 520 2.04 -26.35 30.27
C ASP A 520 0.98 -25.98 29.22
N GLU A 521 -0.18 -25.46 29.64
CA GLU A 521 -1.23 -25.03 28.71
C GLU A 521 -0.81 -23.82 27.86
N THR A 522 -0.17 -22.81 28.46
CA THR A 522 0.30 -21.63 27.73
C THR A 522 1.43 -21.97 26.77
N ALA A 523 2.41 -22.76 27.21
CA ALA A 523 3.51 -23.25 26.37
C ALA A 523 2.95 -24.02 25.16
N PHE A 524 2.01 -24.95 25.41
CA PHE A 524 1.36 -25.70 24.33
C PHE A 524 0.65 -24.80 23.33
N ASN A 525 -0.14 -23.84 23.82
CA ASN A 525 -0.90 -22.92 22.96
C ASN A 525 0.02 -22.06 22.09
N VAL A 526 1.14 -21.56 22.62
CA VAL A 526 2.14 -20.84 21.83
C VAL A 526 2.79 -21.75 20.79
N THR A 527 3.24 -22.94 21.20
CA THR A 527 3.87 -23.92 20.29
C THR A 527 2.92 -24.34 19.17
N MET A 528 1.66 -24.66 19.47
CA MET A 528 0.63 -25.02 18.48
C MET A 528 0.41 -23.91 17.47
N ARG A 529 0.28 -22.66 17.92
CA ARG A 529 0.07 -21.52 17.02
C ARG A 529 1.22 -21.30 16.05
N VAL A 530 2.45 -21.57 16.49
CA VAL A 530 3.67 -21.42 15.68
C VAL A 530 3.89 -22.63 14.77
N HIS A 531 3.61 -23.85 15.22
CA HIS A 531 3.86 -25.08 14.45
C HIS A 531 2.71 -25.51 13.54
N ARG A 532 1.51 -24.94 13.69
CA ARG A 532 0.34 -25.26 12.84
C ARG A 532 0.63 -25.10 11.34
N GLY A 533 -0.01 -25.94 10.54
CA GLY A 533 0.10 -25.98 9.09
C GLY A 533 1.47 -26.40 8.54
N GLY A 534 2.47 -26.69 9.39
CA GLY A 534 3.85 -26.93 8.99
C GLY A 534 4.81 -25.80 9.35
N GLY A 535 4.35 -24.77 10.07
CA GLY A 535 5.17 -23.67 10.57
C GLY A 535 4.67 -22.28 10.14
N LEU A 536 3.94 -21.61 11.02
CA LEU A 536 3.37 -20.28 10.81
C LEU A 536 4.14 -19.20 11.59
N THR A 537 4.89 -18.38 10.85
CA THR A 537 5.66 -17.24 11.39
C THR A 537 4.82 -16.00 11.70
N LYS A 538 3.52 -15.99 11.34
CA LYS A 538 2.59 -14.88 11.63
C LYS A 538 2.60 -14.46 13.10
N ASP A 539 2.75 -15.39 14.05
CA ASP A 539 2.68 -15.06 15.47
C ASP A 539 3.81 -14.12 15.95
N ALA A 540 4.91 -13.96 15.19
CA ALA A 540 5.95 -12.96 15.47
C ALA A 540 5.52 -11.51 15.14
N VAL A 541 4.53 -11.31 14.25
CA VAL A 541 4.17 -9.96 13.76
C VAL A 541 3.52 -9.09 14.83
N TYR A 542 3.01 -9.67 15.93
CA TYR A 542 2.38 -8.92 17.01
C TYR A 542 3.38 -8.03 17.75
N LEU A 543 4.46 -8.61 18.28
CA LEU A 543 5.50 -7.84 18.96
C LEU A 543 6.29 -6.98 17.98
N ARG A 544 6.58 -7.50 16.78
CA ARG A 544 7.26 -6.74 15.73
C ARG A 544 6.47 -5.50 15.33
N GLY A 545 5.17 -5.65 15.09
CA GLY A 545 4.26 -4.56 14.76
C GLY A 545 4.15 -3.53 15.87
N LEU A 546 4.08 -3.95 17.14
CA LEU A 546 4.11 -3.02 18.27
C LEU A 546 5.42 -2.21 18.28
N VAL A 547 6.58 -2.87 18.17
CA VAL A 547 7.89 -2.19 18.16
C VAL A 547 7.99 -1.19 17.01
N HIS A 548 7.58 -1.57 15.80
CA HIS A 548 7.58 -0.68 14.64
C HIS A 548 6.64 0.51 14.84
N LEU A 549 5.47 0.29 15.43
CA LEU A 549 4.50 1.35 15.71
C LEU A 549 5.00 2.34 16.77
N LEU A 550 5.73 1.87 17.79
CA LEU A 550 6.38 2.75 18.76
C LEU A 550 7.45 3.63 18.10
N ASN A 551 8.25 3.07 17.19
CA ASN A 551 9.23 3.85 16.42
C ASN A 551 8.54 4.87 15.50
N TYR A 552 7.45 4.48 14.83
CA TYR A 552 6.65 5.37 14.00
C TYR A 552 6.10 6.57 14.79
N LEU A 553 5.59 6.34 16.01
CA LEU A 553 5.12 7.41 16.88
C LEU A 553 6.26 8.28 17.42
N LYS A 554 7.42 7.69 17.74
CA LYS A 554 8.62 8.42 18.15
C LYS A 554 9.13 9.39 17.07
N GLU A 555 8.92 9.08 15.80
CA GLU A 555 9.24 9.95 14.67
C GLU A 555 8.25 11.13 14.50
N GLY A 556 7.25 11.24 15.38
CA GLY A 556 6.26 12.33 15.39
C GLY A 556 5.09 12.09 14.44
N HIS A 557 4.92 10.86 13.95
CA HIS A 557 3.80 10.53 13.08
C HIS A 557 2.49 10.30 13.85
N GLU A 558 1.36 10.43 13.15
CA GLU A 558 0.01 10.30 13.72
C GLU A 558 -0.61 8.93 13.44
N LEU A 559 -1.48 8.44 14.34
CA LEU A 559 -2.15 7.14 14.17
C LEU A 559 -3.26 7.16 13.11
N GLU A 560 -3.95 8.28 12.94
CA GLU A 560 -5.17 8.34 12.13
C GLU A 560 -5.00 7.87 10.67
N PRO A 561 -3.90 8.20 9.95
CA PRO A 561 -3.64 7.67 8.61
C PRO A 561 -3.56 6.13 8.53
N LEU A 562 -3.17 5.47 9.63
CA LEU A 562 -3.04 4.01 9.71
C LEU A 562 -4.40 3.31 9.78
N LEU A 563 -5.47 4.05 10.11
CA LEU A 563 -6.82 3.53 10.32
C LEU A 563 -7.67 3.47 9.05
N ILE A 564 -7.18 4.01 7.92
CA ILE A 564 -7.93 4.10 6.65
C ILE A 564 -8.42 2.74 6.11
N GLY A 565 -7.76 1.66 6.52
CA GLY A 565 -8.04 0.31 6.09
C GLY A 565 -6.98 -0.63 6.60
N LYS A 566 -6.94 -1.81 6.00
CA LYS A 566 -5.90 -2.81 6.20
C LYS A 566 -4.72 -2.53 5.28
N ILE A 567 -3.81 -1.70 5.74
CA ILE A 567 -2.59 -1.33 5.02
C ILE A 567 -1.33 -1.77 5.77
N ARG A 568 -0.18 -1.70 5.11
CA ARG A 568 1.14 -1.72 5.77
C ARG A 568 1.71 -0.30 5.85
N GLN A 569 2.69 -0.06 6.72
CA GLN A 569 3.23 1.27 6.96
C GLN A 569 3.85 1.90 5.69
N GLU A 570 4.49 1.12 4.83
CA GLU A 570 5.11 1.58 3.58
C GLU A 570 4.08 2.05 2.54
N TYR A 571 2.80 1.74 2.74
CA TYR A 571 1.71 2.22 1.89
C TYR A 571 1.20 3.61 2.28
N ILE A 572 1.62 4.18 3.42
CA ILE A 572 1.15 5.49 3.86
C ILE A 572 1.40 6.57 2.79
N PRO A 573 2.59 6.69 2.17
CA PRO A 573 2.80 7.69 1.12
C PRO A 573 1.90 7.48 -0.10
N ILE A 574 1.60 6.22 -0.45
CA ILE A 574 0.69 5.86 -1.54
C ILE A 574 -0.76 6.23 -1.19
N VAL A 575 -1.19 5.91 0.03
CA VAL A 575 -2.52 6.26 0.51
C VAL A 575 -2.71 7.78 0.53
N GLN A 576 -1.74 8.52 1.06
CA GLN A 576 -1.75 9.97 1.07
C GLN A 576 -1.82 10.52 -0.36
N GLU A 577 -1.02 9.99 -1.29
CA GLU A 577 -1.10 10.32 -2.72
C GLU A 577 -2.52 10.16 -3.25
N LEU A 578 -3.15 9.01 -3.00
CA LEU A 578 -4.48 8.71 -3.52
C LEU A 578 -5.58 9.54 -2.85
N ILE A 579 -5.42 9.97 -1.59
CA ILE A 579 -6.30 10.95 -0.93
C ILE A 579 -6.14 12.33 -1.59
N TYR A 580 -4.92 12.81 -1.80
CA TYR A 580 -4.67 14.09 -2.49
C TYR A 580 -5.25 14.09 -3.92
N ARG A 581 -5.23 12.94 -4.57
CA ARG A 581 -5.82 12.71 -5.89
C ARG A 581 -7.33 12.43 -5.85
N GLN A 582 -7.98 12.48 -4.69
CA GLN A 582 -9.40 12.19 -4.50
C GLN A 582 -9.84 10.80 -5.03
N VAL A 583 -8.88 9.87 -5.17
CA VAL A 583 -9.13 8.45 -5.50
C VAL A 583 -9.57 7.70 -4.26
N LEU A 584 -8.98 8.04 -3.11
CA LEU A 584 -9.41 7.59 -1.79
C LEU A 584 -10.13 8.73 -1.05
N ARG A 585 -10.93 8.35 -0.06
CA ARG A 585 -11.68 9.24 0.82
C ARG A 585 -11.01 9.33 2.19
N PRO A 586 -11.23 10.41 2.95
CA PRO A 586 -10.84 10.48 4.36
C PRO A 586 -11.40 9.31 5.19
N VAL A 587 -10.77 9.04 6.33
CA VAL A 587 -11.18 7.97 7.26
C VAL A 587 -12.55 8.29 7.86
N PRO A 588 -13.55 7.39 7.76
CA PRO A 588 -14.90 7.68 8.25
C PRO A 588 -15.12 7.34 9.73
N ILE A 589 -14.39 6.37 10.29
CA ILE A 589 -14.60 5.87 11.66
C ILE A 589 -13.32 6.02 12.48
N ARG A 590 -13.45 6.56 13.68
CA ARG A 590 -12.39 6.61 14.70
C ARG A 590 -12.73 5.68 15.88
N PRO A 591 -11.74 4.95 16.44
CA PRO A 591 -11.97 4.09 17.60
C PRO A 591 -12.32 4.94 18.83
N ARG A 592 -13.08 4.36 19.76
CA ARG A 592 -13.55 5.06 20.95
C ARG A 592 -12.40 5.61 21.77
N TYR A 593 -11.34 4.83 21.97
CA TYR A 593 -10.21 5.24 22.80
C TYR A 593 -9.51 6.52 22.29
N LEU A 594 -9.56 6.85 20.99
CA LEU A 594 -8.99 8.11 20.49
C LEU A 594 -9.84 9.34 20.81
N THR A 595 -11.08 9.15 21.24
CA THR A 595 -11.96 10.23 21.70
C THR A 595 -11.88 10.46 23.21
N ASP A 596 -11.23 9.56 23.94
CA ASP A 596 -11.05 9.66 25.38
C ASP A 596 -9.91 10.66 25.73
N PRO A 597 -10.19 11.74 26.46
CA PRO A 597 -9.17 12.68 26.91
C PRO A 597 -8.02 12.04 27.71
N ALA A 598 -8.27 10.91 28.40
CA ALA A 598 -7.26 10.20 29.18
C ALA A 598 -6.21 9.48 28.32
N VAL A 599 -6.50 9.25 27.03
CA VAL A 599 -5.58 8.58 26.08
C VAL A 599 -4.57 9.56 25.50
N LYS A 600 -4.91 10.84 25.38
CA LYS A 600 -4.02 11.86 24.80
C LYS A 600 -2.66 11.95 25.52
N PRO A 601 -2.57 12.01 26.87
CA PRO A 601 -1.29 11.99 27.57
C PRO A 601 -0.46 10.72 27.31
N LYS A 602 -1.11 9.55 27.18
CA LYS A 602 -0.42 8.29 26.86
C LYS A 602 0.18 8.34 25.45
N LEU A 603 -0.54 8.88 24.48
CA LEU A 603 -0.04 9.07 23.10
C LEU A 603 1.14 10.04 23.05
N GLU A 604 1.06 11.17 23.75
CA GLU A 604 2.18 12.12 23.80
C GLU A 604 3.41 11.51 24.47
N LYS A 605 3.22 10.69 25.52
CA LYS A 605 4.32 9.91 26.13
C LYS A 605 4.94 8.91 25.13
N LEU A 606 4.14 8.28 24.28
CA LEU A 606 4.67 7.38 23.24
C LEU A 606 5.56 8.14 22.25
N LYS A 607 5.17 9.38 21.88
CA LYS A 607 5.95 10.24 20.99
C LYS A 607 7.30 10.69 21.58
N THR A 608 7.49 10.65 22.90
CA THR A 608 8.81 10.92 23.51
C THR A 608 9.80 9.76 23.37
N GLY A 609 9.41 8.64 22.75
CA GLY A 609 10.29 7.52 22.44
C GLY A 609 10.43 6.47 23.53
N ILE A 610 9.36 6.20 24.29
CA ILE A 610 9.35 5.11 25.26
C ILE A 610 9.50 3.74 24.58
N SER A 611 10.22 2.83 25.22
CA SER A 611 10.39 1.46 24.72
C SER A 611 9.25 0.55 25.17
N VAL A 612 9.17 -0.64 24.57
CA VAL A 612 8.22 -1.68 24.97
C VAL A 612 8.31 -2.04 26.48
N PHE A 613 9.51 -1.91 27.07
CA PHE A 613 9.75 -2.17 28.49
C PHE A 613 9.08 -1.14 29.42
N ASN A 614 8.85 0.08 28.92
CA ASN A 614 8.26 1.17 29.72
C ASN A 614 6.73 1.17 29.67
N LEU A 615 6.12 0.38 28.78
CA LEU A 615 4.65 0.32 28.65
C LEU A 615 3.98 -0.19 29.93
N LEU A 616 4.66 -1.01 30.73
CA LEU A 616 4.14 -1.56 31.98
C LEU A 616 4.34 -0.63 33.19
N GLN A 617 5.09 0.46 33.04
CA GLN A 617 5.40 1.44 34.08
C GLN A 617 4.60 2.74 33.92
N SER A 618 3.57 2.73 33.05
CA SER A 618 2.93 3.94 32.51
C SER A 618 1.54 4.21 33.05
#